data_AF-A0A1Y4S0A2-F1
#
_entry.id   AF-A0A1Y4S0A2-F1
#
_cell.length_a   1.000
_cell.length_b   1.000
_cell.length_c   1.000
_cell.angle_alpha   90.00
_cell.angle_beta   90.00
_cell.angle_gamma   90.00
#
_symmetry.space_group_name_H-M   'P 1'
#
loop_
_entity.id
_entity.type
_entity.pdbx_description
1 polymer ?
#
loop_
_entity_poly.entity_id
_entity_poly.type
_entity_poly.pdbx_seq_one_letter_code
_entity_poly.pdbx_strand_id
1 'polypeptide(L)'
;MSQQVVEINCPGCGARVTTGQTECEWCHQPVIISTFNSVYSMPMPQVNKYAGAYRKALAENPDDTGLNNSIAMCYLKLKLYDKALPAFETAMEDNFDNSETFFYAAVCLLKGKKPFLTLRPEIDKIEEYLNAALMIEPRGIYYYFLAYIKYDYFNRKFFKTSPTYQEALQMAQQAGYSSYDAEQLFAILGTERPSGF
;
A
#
# COMPACT_ATOMS: atom_id res chain seq x y z
N MET A 1 15.01 3.57 -16.13
CA MET A 1 14.90 2.40 -17.03
C MET A 1 13.53 2.44 -17.67
N SER A 2 13.40 2.22 -18.98
CA SER A 2 12.10 2.22 -19.65
C SER A 2 11.28 1.03 -19.18
N GLN A 3 10.07 1.25 -18.64
CA GLN A 3 9.16 0.16 -18.27
C GLN A 3 8.96 -0.75 -19.50
N GLN A 4 9.20 -2.04 -19.31
CA GLN A 4 8.96 -3.02 -20.36
C GLN A 4 7.45 -3.16 -20.54
N VAL A 5 6.97 -2.92 -21.77
CA VAL A 5 5.56 -3.14 -22.10
C VAL A 5 5.36 -4.64 -22.33
N VAL A 6 4.59 -5.28 -21.45
CA VAL A 6 4.32 -6.72 -21.47
C VAL A 6 2.90 -6.96 -21.98
N GLU A 7 2.73 -7.94 -22.86
CA GLU A 7 1.40 -8.41 -23.28
C GLU A 7 0.76 -9.26 -22.19
N ILE A 8 -0.47 -8.93 -21.80
CA ILE A 8 -1.23 -9.69 -20.81
C ILE A 8 -2.68 -9.87 -21.27
N ASN A 9 -3.42 -10.73 -20.57
CA ASN A 9 -4.86 -10.80 -20.73
C ASN A 9 -5.54 -9.87 -19.73
N CYS A 10 -6.47 -9.04 -20.21
CA CYS A 10 -7.19 -8.06 -19.42
C CYS A 10 -7.81 -8.76 -18.20
N PRO A 11 -7.53 -8.29 -16.98
CA PRO A 11 -8.09 -8.91 -15.79
C PRO A 11 -9.62 -8.85 -15.74
N GLY A 12 -10.23 -7.82 -16.35
CA GLY A 12 -11.67 -7.63 -16.41
C GLY A 12 -12.39 -8.55 -17.38
N CYS A 13 -12.01 -8.58 -18.66
CA CYS A 13 -12.73 -9.31 -19.72
C CYS A 13 -11.94 -10.43 -20.40
N GLY A 14 -10.62 -10.51 -20.21
CA GLY A 14 -9.75 -11.50 -20.86
C GLY A 14 -9.27 -11.12 -22.27
N ALA A 15 -9.61 -9.93 -22.77
CA ALA A 15 -9.07 -9.41 -24.03
C ALA A 15 -7.54 -9.24 -23.97
N ARG A 16 -6.85 -9.34 -25.11
CA ARG A 16 -5.40 -9.09 -25.18
C ARG A 16 -5.14 -7.60 -25.00
N VAL A 17 -4.28 -7.25 -24.05
CA VAL A 17 -3.93 -5.89 -23.65
C VAL A 17 -2.45 -5.82 -23.29
N THR A 18 -1.92 -4.64 -23.00
CA THR A 18 -0.52 -4.49 -22.56
C THR A 18 -0.40 -3.72 -21.26
N THR A 19 0.69 -3.90 -20.52
CA THR A 19 0.97 -3.15 -19.27
C THR A 19 1.14 -1.64 -19.50
N GLY A 20 1.30 -1.19 -20.75
CA GLY A 20 1.28 0.24 -21.11
C GLY A 20 -0.12 0.85 -21.19
N GLN A 21 -1.18 0.04 -21.16
CA GLN A 21 -2.56 0.52 -21.12
C GLN A 21 -3.01 0.70 -19.66
N THR A 22 -3.61 1.83 -19.34
CA THR A 22 -4.22 2.05 -18.02
C THR A 22 -5.59 1.38 -17.92
N GLU A 23 -6.39 1.47 -18.99
CA GLU A 23 -7.74 0.92 -19.08
C GLU A 23 -7.89 0.03 -20.32
N CYS A 24 -8.76 -0.96 -20.21
CA CYS A 24 -9.05 -1.87 -21.31
C CYS A 24 -10.06 -1.23 -22.27
N GLU A 25 -9.74 -1.19 -23.56
CA GLU A 25 -10.61 -0.65 -24.61
C GLU A 25 -11.97 -1.39 -24.73
N TRP A 26 -12.05 -2.62 -24.25
CA TRP A 26 -13.23 -3.49 -24.42
C TRP A 26 -14.20 -3.44 -23.25
N CYS A 27 -13.71 -3.37 -22.02
CA CYS A 27 -14.55 -3.38 -20.82
C CYS A 27 -14.39 -2.15 -19.93
N HIS A 28 -13.50 -1.22 -20.31
CA HIS A 28 -13.20 0.02 -19.59
C HIS A 28 -12.77 -0.20 -18.14
N GLN A 29 -12.32 -1.42 -17.82
CA GLN A 29 -11.77 -1.77 -16.52
C GLN A 29 -10.26 -1.51 -16.53
N PRO A 30 -9.66 -1.18 -15.37
CA PRO A 30 -8.22 -0.97 -15.29
C PRO A 30 -7.46 -2.22 -15.71
N VAL A 31 -6.48 -2.06 -16.58
CA VAL A 31 -5.53 -3.13 -16.95
C VAL A 31 -4.49 -3.24 -15.85
N ILE A 32 -3.91 -2.11 -15.45
CA ILE A 32 -2.96 -1.97 -14.34
C ILE A 32 -3.64 -1.21 -13.21
N ILE A 33 -3.44 -1.70 -11.99
CA ILE A 33 -3.91 -1.02 -10.80
C ILE A 33 -2.85 0.00 -10.38
N SER A 34 -3.17 1.28 -10.57
CA SER A 34 -2.29 2.39 -10.23
C SER A 34 -2.53 2.98 -8.84
N THR A 35 -3.74 2.80 -8.29
CA THR A 35 -4.13 3.33 -6.97
C THR A 35 -4.92 2.30 -6.18
N PHE A 36 -4.76 2.28 -4.85
CA PHE A 36 -5.48 1.32 -4.02
C PHE A 36 -7.00 1.56 -4.02
N ASN A 37 -7.44 2.82 -4.19
CA ASN A 37 -8.86 3.15 -4.32
C ASN A 37 -9.55 2.37 -5.45
N SER A 38 -8.84 2.09 -6.55
CA SER A 38 -9.38 1.28 -7.65
C SER A 38 -9.73 -0.14 -7.23
N VAL A 39 -8.92 -0.76 -6.36
CA VAL A 39 -9.13 -2.13 -5.86
C VAL A 39 -10.06 -2.15 -4.66
N TYR A 40 -10.06 -1.08 -3.86
CA TYR A 40 -10.82 -1.03 -2.62
C TYR A 40 -12.33 -1.14 -2.86
N SER A 41 -12.83 -0.56 -3.94
CA SER A 41 -14.25 -0.63 -4.33
C SER A 41 -14.63 -1.92 -5.07
N MET A 42 -13.65 -2.73 -5.52
CA MET A 42 -13.92 -3.97 -6.24
C MET A 42 -14.49 -5.07 -5.33
N PRO A 43 -15.53 -5.80 -5.78
CA PRO A 43 -15.98 -7.02 -5.12
C PRO A 43 -14.89 -8.09 -5.06
N MET A 44 -14.88 -8.90 -4.01
CA MET A 44 -13.88 -9.95 -3.80
C MET A 44 -13.69 -10.91 -5.00
N PRO A 45 -14.73 -11.35 -5.73
CA PRO A 45 -14.56 -12.17 -6.93
C PRO A 45 -13.76 -11.45 -8.03
N GLN A 46 -13.95 -10.14 -8.17
CA GLN A 46 -13.24 -9.33 -9.15
C GLN A 46 -11.77 -9.21 -8.75
N VAL A 47 -11.46 -8.88 -7.50
CA VAL A 47 -10.07 -8.78 -7.00
C VAL A 47 -9.32 -10.11 -7.19
N ASN A 48 -9.98 -11.25 -6.96
CA ASN A 48 -9.37 -12.57 -7.21
C ASN A 48 -9.06 -12.82 -8.69
N LYS A 49 -9.93 -12.37 -9.60
CA LYS A 49 -9.68 -12.45 -11.05
C LYS A 49 -8.45 -11.63 -11.43
N TYR A 50 -8.32 -10.44 -10.85
CA TYR A 50 -7.16 -9.57 -11.03
C TYR A 50 -5.86 -10.21 -10.53
N ALA A 51 -5.85 -10.65 -9.27
CA ALA A 51 -4.69 -11.36 -8.72
C ALA A 51 -4.29 -12.58 -9.57
N GLY A 52 -5.28 -13.32 -10.09
CA GLY A 52 -5.05 -14.47 -10.96
C GLY A 52 -4.44 -14.11 -12.32
N ALA A 53 -4.86 -13.01 -12.93
CA ALA A 53 -4.32 -12.52 -14.20
C ALA A 53 -2.87 -12.04 -14.04
N TYR A 54 -2.59 -11.21 -13.03
CA TYR A 54 -1.24 -10.72 -12.79
C TYR A 54 -0.28 -11.82 -12.40
N ARG A 55 -0.72 -12.80 -11.60
CA ARG A 55 0.13 -13.96 -11.26
C ARG A 55 0.56 -14.75 -12.50
N LYS A 56 -0.31 -14.86 -13.52
CA LYS A 56 0.06 -15.52 -14.78
C LYS A 56 1.08 -14.68 -15.56
N ALA A 57 0.89 -13.37 -15.65
CA ALA A 57 1.82 -12.47 -16.33
C ALA A 57 3.21 -12.44 -15.65
N LEU A 58 3.24 -12.40 -14.33
CA LEU A 58 4.47 -12.43 -13.52
C LEU A 58 5.20 -13.78 -13.59
N ALA A 59 4.55 -14.87 -14.01
CA ALA A 59 5.25 -16.14 -14.23
C ALA A 59 6.23 -16.07 -15.42
N GLU A 60 5.97 -15.16 -16.36
CA GLU A 60 6.82 -14.91 -17.53
C GLU A 60 7.70 -13.66 -17.34
N ASN A 61 7.24 -12.69 -16.55
CA ASN A 61 7.90 -11.40 -16.33
C ASN A 61 7.97 -11.09 -14.82
N PRO A 62 8.80 -11.81 -14.05
CA PRO A 62 8.77 -11.79 -12.58
C PRO A 62 9.10 -10.42 -11.98
N ASP A 63 9.89 -9.61 -12.68
CA ASP A 63 10.42 -8.35 -12.16
C ASP A 63 9.63 -7.12 -12.69
N ASP A 64 8.50 -7.33 -13.39
CA ASP A 64 7.70 -6.21 -13.91
C ASP A 64 7.12 -5.38 -12.75
N THR A 65 7.59 -4.14 -12.65
CA THR A 65 7.24 -3.22 -11.56
C THR A 65 5.74 -2.94 -11.47
N GLY A 66 5.07 -2.74 -12.61
CA GLY A 66 3.65 -2.38 -12.66
C GLY A 66 2.75 -3.54 -12.26
N LEU A 67 3.08 -4.74 -12.70
CA LEU A 67 2.40 -5.98 -12.33
C LEU A 67 2.64 -6.34 -10.87
N ASN A 68 3.87 -6.20 -10.37
CA ASN A 68 4.19 -6.43 -8.96
C ASN A 68 3.43 -5.46 -8.04
N ASN A 69 3.37 -4.18 -8.38
CA ASN A 69 2.57 -3.21 -7.62
C ASN A 69 1.06 -3.55 -7.67
N SER A 70 0.55 -3.87 -8.86
CA SER A 70 -0.87 -4.19 -9.06
C SER A 70 -1.31 -5.45 -8.30
N ILE A 71 -0.51 -6.52 -8.35
CA ILE A 71 -0.81 -7.76 -7.62
C ILE A 71 -0.69 -7.56 -6.11
N ALA A 72 0.26 -6.74 -5.66
CA ALA A 72 0.43 -6.42 -4.24
C ALA A 72 -0.80 -5.70 -3.68
N MET A 73 -1.36 -4.73 -4.41
CA MET A 73 -2.62 -4.07 -4.01
C MET A 73 -3.80 -5.06 -3.96
N CYS A 74 -3.88 -6.01 -4.90
CA CYS A 74 -4.88 -7.08 -4.84
C CYS A 74 -4.70 -7.96 -3.60
N TYR A 75 -3.47 -8.39 -3.31
CA TYR A 75 -3.17 -9.19 -2.13
C TYR A 75 -3.45 -8.44 -0.83
N LEU A 76 -3.14 -7.14 -0.77
CA LEU A 76 -3.46 -6.30 0.38
C LEU A 76 -4.97 -6.22 0.60
N LYS A 77 -5.78 -5.99 -0.45
CA LYS A 77 -7.24 -5.99 -0.36
C LYS A 77 -7.79 -7.35 0.11
N LEU A 78 -7.14 -8.45 -0.29
CA LEU A 78 -7.46 -9.81 0.15
C LEU A 78 -6.87 -10.17 1.54
N LYS A 79 -6.17 -9.24 2.21
CA LYS A 79 -5.47 -9.44 3.49
C LYS A 79 -4.40 -10.55 3.45
N LEU A 80 -3.85 -10.84 2.26
CA LEU A 80 -2.77 -11.79 2.05
C LEU A 80 -1.41 -11.09 2.22
N TYR A 81 -1.15 -10.57 3.43
CA TYR A 81 0.01 -9.72 3.72
C TYR A 81 1.36 -10.36 3.38
N ASP A 82 1.51 -11.66 3.64
CA ASP A 82 2.75 -12.41 3.37
C ASP A 82 3.04 -12.56 1.86
N LYS A 83 2.05 -12.32 0.99
CA LYS A 83 2.23 -12.25 -0.47
C LYS A 83 2.33 -10.80 -0.97
N ALA A 84 1.63 -9.88 -0.32
CA ALA A 84 1.62 -8.47 -0.70
C ALA A 84 2.97 -7.81 -0.47
N LEU A 85 3.60 -8.04 0.70
CA LEU A 85 4.84 -7.38 1.07
C LEU A 85 5.99 -7.68 0.07
N PRO A 86 6.31 -8.94 -0.28
CA PRO A 86 7.36 -9.22 -1.26
C PRO A 86 7.08 -8.60 -2.63
N ALA A 87 5.83 -8.60 -3.08
CA ALA A 87 5.46 -7.99 -4.35
C ALA A 87 5.62 -6.46 -4.33
N PHE A 88 5.31 -5.80 -3.21
CA PHE A 88 5.64 -4.38 -3.06
C PHE A 88 7.16 -4.16 -3.02
N GLU A 89 7.93 -4.99 -2.32
CA GLU A 89 9.40 -4.87 -2.25
C GLU A 89 10.04 -5.00 -3.64
N THR A 90 9.65 -6.00 -4.44
CA THR A 90 10.09 -6.12 -5.85
C THR A 90 9.69 -4.88 -6.67
N ALA A 91 8.49 -4.33 -6.46
CA ALA A 91 8.09 -3.11 -7.16
C ALA A 91 8.87 -1.85 -6.72
N MET A 92 9.49 -1.85 -5.53
CA MET A 92 10.34 -0.74 -5.07
C MET A 92 11.72 -0.77 -5.72
N GLU A 93 12.26 -1.96 -6.04
CA GLU A 93 13.63 -2.12 -6.56
C GLU A 93 13.91 -1.32 -7.85
N ASP A 94 12.87 -1.12 -8.67
CA ASP A 94 12.97 -0.41 -9.95
C ASP A 94 12.25 0.95 -9.98
N ASN A 95 11.45 1.27 -8.95
CA ASN A 95 10.67 2.51 -8.89
C ASN A 95 10.63 3.10 -7.47
N PHE A 96 11.75 3.72 -7.10
CA PHE A 96 11.93 4.41 -5.82
C PHE A 96 11.12 5.70 -5.68
N ASP A 97 10.49 6.19 -6.75
CA ASP A 97 9.75 7.46 -6.76
C ASP A 97 8.25 7.28 -6.47
N ASN A 98 7.78 6.04 -6.24
CA ASN A 98 6.38 5.78 -5.89
C ASN A 98 6.19 5.73 -4.37
N SER A 99 5.79 6.87 -3.79
CA SER A 99 5.54 7.01 -2.35
C SER A 99 4.48 6.04 -1.82
N GLU A 100 3.48 5.70 -2.63
CA GLU A 100 2.39 4.80 -2.23
C GLU A 100 2.86 3.35 -2.03
N THR A 101 3.84 2.89 -2.82
CA THR A 101 4.40 1.53 -2.68
C THR A 101 4.99 1.34 -1.28
N PHE A 102 5.77 2.30 -0.79
CA PHE A 102 6.33 2.29 0.56
C PHE A 102 5.23 2.35 1.63
N PHE A 103 4.24 3.23 1.44
CA PHE A 103 3.11 3.33 2.36
C PHE A 103 2.34 2.01 2.51
N TYR A 104 1.99 1.34 1.40
CA TYR A 104 1.25 0.07 1.47
C TYR A 104 2.11 -1.09 1.97
N ALA A 105 3.43 -1.08 1.72
CA ALA A 105 4.35 -2.04 2.34
C ALA A 105 4.41 -1.87 3.86
N ALA A 106 4.46 -0.63 4.36
CA ALA A 106 4.35 -0.33 5.79
C ALA A 106 3.03 -0.84 6.40
N VAL A 107 1.91 -0.70 5.68
CA VAL A 107 0.63 -1.29 6.07
C VAL A 107 0.70 -2.82 6.13
N CYS A 108 1.32 -3.47 5.15
CA CYS A 108 1.46 -4.93 5.11
C CYS A 108 2.26 -5.48 6.30
N LEU A 109 3.28 -4.76 6.76
CA LEU A 109 4.09 -5.16 7.91
C LEU A 109 3.28 -5.27 9.22
N LEU A 110 2.19 -4.50 9.37
CA LEU A 110 1.30 -4.64 10.53
C LEU A 110 0.44 -5.90 10.48
N LYS A 111 0.24 -6.53 9.32
CA LYS A 111 -0.52 -7.77 9.15
C LYS A 111 -1.92 -7.76 9.79
N GLY A 112 -2.60 -6.62 9.78
CA GLY A 112 -3.91 -6.46 10.42
C GLY A 112 -3.90 -6.40 11.95
N LYS A 113 -2.72 -6.23 12.56
CA LYS A 113 -2.53 -6.15 14.01
C LYS A 113 -2.29 -4.71 14.46
N LYS A 114 -2.59 -4.44 15.73
CA LYS A 114 -2.27 -3.16 16.37
C LYS A 114 -0.74 -3.02 16.54
N PRO A 115 -0.14 -1.85 16.27
CA PRO A 115 1.29 -1.62 16.44
C PRO A 115 1.82 -2.07 17.80
N PHE A 116 1.05 -1.87 18.89
CA PHE A 116 1.43 -2.30 20.23
C PHE A 116 1.84 -3.77 20.36
N LEU A 117 1.30 -4.66 19.52
CA LEU A 117 1.54 -6.11 19.51
C LEU A 117 2.64 -6.55 18.51
N THR A 118 3.17 -5.62 17.73
CA THR A 118 4.16 -5.86 16.67
C THR A 118 5.57 -5.86 17.26
N LEU A 119 6.49 -6.63 16.65
CA LEU A 119 7.88 -6.71 17.12
C LEU A 119 8.66 -5.45 16.78
N ARG A 120 9.67 -5.12 17.61
CA ARG A 120 10.48 -3.91 17.41
C ARG A 120 11.10 -3.80 16.01
N PRO A 121 11.73 -4.84 15.44
CA PRO A 121 12.31 -4.74 14.10
C PRO A 121 11.27 -4.46 13.00
N GLU A 122 10.05 -5.01 13.14
CA GLU A 122 8.96 -4.74 12.20
C GLU A 122 8.48 -3.29 12.33
N ILE A 123 8.40 -2.73 13.55
CA ILE A 123 8.08 -1.32 13.78
C ILE A 123 9.15 -0.40 13.19
N ASP A 124 10.43 -0.70 13.41
CA ASP A 124 11.52 0.10 12.84
C ASP A 124 11.47 0.11 11.31
N LYS A 125 11.18 -1.05 10.68
CA LYS A 125 10.99 -1.15 9.22
C LYS A 125 9.73 -0.41 8.73
N ILE A 126 8.63 -0.43 9.48
CA ILE A 126 7.44 0.37 9.19
C ILE A 126 7.80 1.86 9.16
N GLU A 127 8.54 2.34 10.16
CA GLU A 127 8.97 3.73 10.20
C GLU A 127 9.90 4.10 9.03
N GLU A 128 10.83 3.20 8.68
CA GLU A 128 11.71 3.38 7.53
C GLU A 128 10.91 3.61 6.24
N TYR A 129 9.92 2.75 5.97
CA TYR A 129 9.05 2.90 4.81
C TYR A 129 8.19 4.16 4.86
N LEU A 130 7.65 4.54 6.02
CA LEU A 130 6.88 5.78 6.13
C LEU A 130 7.75 7.02 5.92
N ASN A 131 8.98 7.01 6.43
CA ASN A 131 9.92 8.10 6.22
C ASN A 131 10.37 8.19 4.75
N ALA A 132 10.59 7.05 4.08
CA ALA A 132 10.85 7.00 2.65
C ALA A 132 9.67 7.57 1.85
N ALA A 133 8.44 7.13 2.14
CA ALA A 133 7.23 7.65 1.52
C ALA A 133 7.10 9.17 1.70
N LEU A 134 7.34 9.69 2.91
CA LEU A 134 7.29 11.11 3.24
C LEU A 134 8.39 11.93 2.54
N MET A 135 9.57 11.35 2.34
CA MET A 135 10.68 12.00 1.62
C MET A 135 10.37 12.15 0.13
N ILE A 136 9.70 11.16 -0.46
CA ILE A 136 9.24 11.20 -1.86
C ILE A 136 8.08 12.18 -2.01
N GLU A 137 7.06 12.04 -1.15
CA GLU A 137 5.88 12.88 -1.20
C GLU A 137 5.25 13.07 0.19
N PRO A 138 5.27 14.30 0.75
CA PRO A 138 4.79 14.57 2.10
C PRO A 138 3.25 14.65 2.15
N ARG A 139 2.57 13.49 2.11
CA ARG A 139 1.11 13.41 2.22
C ARG A 139 0.62 13.36 3.68
N GLY A 140 -0.50 14.01 3.98
CA GLY A 140 -1.11 14.03 5.31
C GLY A 140 -1.42 12.63 5.87
N ILE A 141 -1.91 11.71 5.04
CA ILE A 141 -2.19 10.32 5.45
C ILE A 141 -0.93 9.56 5.91
N TYR A 142 0.25 9.87 5.36
CA TYR A 142 1.51 9.23 5.75
C TYR A 142 1.95 9.70 7.14
N TYR A 143 1.90 11.02 7.39
CA TYR A 143 2.12 11.56 8.73
C TYR A 143 1.11 11.04 9.74
N TYR A 144 -0.15 10.89 9.33
CA TYR A 144 -1.21 10.37 10.20
C TYR A 144 -0.94 8.90 10.56
N PHE A 145 -0.48 8.09 9.60
CA PHE A 145 -0.07 6.72 9.88
C PHE A 145 1.18 6.66 10.79
N LEU A 146 2.19 7.50 10.54
CA LEU A 146 3.34 7.63 11.43
C LEU A 146 2.89 8.00 12.85
N ALA A 147 1.97 8.95 13.00
CA ALA A 147 1.42 9.34 14.28
C ALA A 147 0.73 8.17 15.00
N TYR A 148 0.00 7.31 14.27
CA TYR A 148 -0.60 6.12 14.83
C TYR A 148 0.45 5.12 15.35
N ILE A 149 1.53 4.88 14.60
CA ILE A 149 2.66 4.05 15.05
C ILE A 149 3.28 4.63 16.33
N LYS A 150 3.54 5.95 16.34
CA LYS A 150 4.12 6.68 17.48
C LYS A 150 3.22 6.64 18.71
N TYR A 151 1.91 6.74 18.52
CA TYR A 151 0.94 6.64 19.61
C TYR A 151 0.88 5.21 20.15
N ASP A 152 0.53 4.24 19.31
CA ASP A 152 0.13 2.92 19.77
C ASP A 152 1.34 2.07 20.21
N TYR A 153 2.48 2.19 19.55
CA TYR A 153 3.70 1.46 19.95
C TYR A 153 4.53 2.21 20.98
N PHE A 154 4.90 3.46 20.72
CA PHE A 154 5.88 4.18 21.55
C PHE A 154 5.24 4.84 22.78
N ASN A 155 4.22 5.66 22.58
CA ASN A 155 3.61 6.43 23.68
C ASN A 155 2.98 5.50 24.73
N ARG A 156 2.20 4.50 24.31
CA ARG A 156 1.58 3.52 25.22
C ARG A 156 2.59 2.64 25.97
N LYS A 157 3.81 2.47 25.44
CA LYS A 157 4.91 1.77 26.12
C LYS A 157 5.89 2.72 26.82
N PHE A 158 5.58 4.01 26.88
CA PHE A 158 6.41 5.06 27.48
C PHE A 158 7.81 5.19 26.86
N PHE A 159 7.97 4.79 25.60
CA PHE A 159 9.21 4.99 24.86
C PHE A 159 9.30 6.43 24.35
N LYS A 160 10.49 7.01 24.49
CA LYS A 160 10.82 8.31 23.90
C LYS A 160 11.07 8.13 22.40
N THR A 161 10.57 9.07 21.63
CA THR A 161 10.69 9.09 20.17
C THR A 161 10.65 10.52 19.68
N SER A 162 11.32 10.78 18.55
CA SER A 162 11.21 12.03 17.79
C SER A 162 10.91 11.67 16.33
N PRO A 163 9.89 12.27 15.69
CA PRO A 163 8.85 13.09 16.34
C PRO A 163 8.03 12.27 17.36
N THR A 164 7.40 12.97 18.28
CA THR A 164 6.31 12.44 19.12
C THR A 164 5.05 12.22 18.29
N TYR A 165 4.09 11.45 18.81
CA TYR A 165 2.82 11.25 18.10
C TYR A 165 2.03 12.56 17.91
N GLN A 166 2.15 13.51 18.85
CA GLN A 166 1.47 14.80 18.78
C GLN A 166 2.07 15.69 17.69
N GLU A 167 3.41 15.72 17.60
CA GLU A 167 4.11 16.42 16.51
C GLU A 167 3.77 15.80 15.15
N ALA A 168 3.73 14.46 15.06
CA ALA A 168 3.33 13.77 13.84
C ALA A 168 1.86 14.07 13.44
N LEU A 169 0.92 14.17 14.40
CA LEU A 169 -0.45 14.61 14.13
C LEU A 169 -0.51 16.06 13.65
N GLN A 170 0.30 16.94 14.22
CA GLN A 170 0.38 18.34 13.79
C GLN A 170 0.91 18.42 12.34
N MET A 171 1.93 17.64 12.00
CA MET A 171 2.43 17.54 10.62
C MET A 171 1.38 16.98 9.68
N ALA A 172 0.62 15.97 10.10
CA ALA A 172 -0.50 15.45 9.32
C ALA A 172 -1.55 16.54 9.03
N GLN A 173 -1.91 17.34 10.04
CA GLN A 173 -2.88 18.42 9.91
C GLN A 173 -2.37 19.53 8.98
N GLN A 174 -1.10 19.90 9.10
CA GLN A 174 -0.46 20.88 8.21
C GLN A 174 -0.40 20.38 6.76
N ALA A 175 -0.17 19.09 6.56
CA ALA A 175 -0.22 18.42 5.26
C ALA A 175 -1.66 18.12 4.78
N GLY A 176 -2.68 18.59 5.49
CA GLY A 176 -4.08 18.58 5.03
C GLY A 176 -4.79 17.23 5.13
N TYR A 177 -4.42 16.33 6.06
CA TYR A 177 -5.20 15.09 6.24
C TYR A 177 -6.66 15.39 6.63
N SER A 178 -7.57 14.61 6.08
CA SER A 178 -9.01 14.69 6.34
C SER A 178 -9.49 13.57 7.27
N SER A 179 -10.71 13.71 7.80
CA SER A 179 -11.37 12.63 8.53
C SER A 179 -11.57 11.38 7.65
N TYR A 180 -11.81 11.59 6.36
CA TYR A 180 -11.92 10.52 5.37
C TYR A 180 -10.61 9.74 5.24
N ASP A 181 -9.45 10.41 5.21
CA ASP A 181 -8.14 9.74 5.16
C ASP A 181 -7.90 8.88 6.40
N ALA A 182 -8.32 9.36 7.57
CA ALA A 182 -8.25 8.59 8.81
C ALA A 182 -9.12 7.32 8.74
N GLU A 183 -10.36 7.43 8.29
CA GLU A 183 -11.26 6.29 8.10
C GLU A 183 -10.71 5.29 7.09
N GLN A 184 -10.20 5.78 5.95
CA GLN A 184 -9.56 4.93 4.95
C GLN A 184 -8.34 4.21 5.53
N LEU A 185 -7.44 4.91 6.23
CA LEU A 185 -6.27 4.29 6.82
C LEU A 185 -6.66 3.12 7.72
N PHE A 186 -7.57 3.33 8.68
CA PHE A 186 -7.98 2.28 9.61
C PHE A 186 -8.72 1.12 8.92
N ALA A 187 -9.47 1.41 7.83
CA ALA A 187 -10.08 0.37 7.00
C ALA A 187 -9.03 -0.51 6.30
N ILE A 188 -7.95 0.09 5.77
CA ILE A 188 -6.85 -0.63 5.10
C ILE A 188 -6.02 -1.42 6.14
N LEU A 189 -5.72 -0.80 7.28
CA LEU A 189 -5.03 -1.43 8.39
C LEU A 189 -5.82 -2.61 8.97
N GLY A 190 -7.15 -2.62 8.80
CA GLY A 190 -8.02 -3.67 9.35
C GLY A 190 -8.11 -3.64 10.88
N THR A 191 -7.84 -2.48 11.49
CA THR A 191 -7.89 -2.26 12.93
C THR A 191 -8.75 -1.06 13.26
N GLU A 192 -9.41 -1.07 14.41
CA GLU A 192 -10.17 0.09 14.89
C GLU A 192 -9.24 1.22 15.36
N ARG A 193 -9.69 2.46 15.15
CA ARG A 193 -9.03 3.66 15.68
C ARG A 193 -9.03 3.60 17.22
N PRO A 194 -7.87 3.74 17.90
CA PRO A 194 -7.83 3.75 19.36
C PRO A 194 -8.60 4.91 19.98
N SER A 195 -9.26 4.65 21.10
CA SER A 195 -9.86 5.69 21.94
C SER A 195 -8.76 6.57 22.54
N GLY A 196 -8.72 7.84 22.16
CA GLY A 196 -7.70 8.80 22.62
C GLY A 196 -6.55 9.04 21.64
N PHE A 197 -6.65 8.51 20.42
CA PHE A 197 -5.83 8.90 19.27
C PHE A 197 -6.59 9.86 18.35
#